data_AF-A0A1J9R970-F1
#
_entry.id   AF-A0A1J9R970-F1
#
_cell.length_a   1.000
_cell.length_b   1.000
_cell.length_c   1.000
_cell.angle_alpha   90.00
_cell.angle_beta   90.00
_cell.angle_gamma   90.00
#
_symmetry.space_group_name_H-M   'P 1'
#
loop_
_entity.id
_entity.type
_entity.pdbx_description
1 polymer ?
#
loop_
_entity_poly.entity_id
_entity_poly.type
_entity_poly.pdbx_seq_one_letter_code
_entity_poly.pdbx_strand_id
1 'polypeptide(L)'
;MAGTTYSRVKQKLAEDTIDGGRRREARGAMTSVKRHAAAVAILVAFGLLPLAVYFSLVHHPFTPRQVVCGSRQVGVQAWQDYGAKASGAQSIFTIDRVSSQSFPFWLAKLVDTIWDLFVARGMQFVASALSYVVLSNALLATIRSSPVPYRTFSGISINGASAVTVVALVRDLRRHSRRRAVFLSVYSALAIVYVLALPTLLSTMAGYVSTASAYVQVPETSQYVPNSAFVPGFSYDGLPGVDNGTCMSYKDAAAIDQRAEAQLYTCNSTCWTTDPNAETYDTGYPLYRNGNHSIKGCTFFRNETYAVADVTFDAFGFSRNATTERTTYNCNDTVTISIAGKPYPYLSSIAYSTRQILGGYMSGTYCYAGRAYDELQIDANTTCLPGVGVGVGGGDEAGYRWGFSSTLSSIVLIVHVVWCLGMYAVWVVAAAAAGRGGGGEREGELDQLRAVFAVTAAAAEATGLSAVELVRAPRGVVEEVLDGRSGGGGRGGGAMVGAELFVGEKGGESRGKGV
;
A
#
# COMPACT_ATOMS: atom_id res chain seq x y z
N MET A 1 43.82 -78.94 3.73
CA MET A 1 42.49 -78.31 3.96
C MET A 1 42.62 -76.91 4.58
N ALA A 2 43.41 -76.00 4.00
CA ALA A 2 43.60 -74.63 4.54
C ALA A 2 43.40 -73.52 3.48
N GLY A 3 42.84 -73.86 2.31
CA GLY A 3 42.66 -72.92 1.20
C GLY A 3 41.24 -72.35 1.06
N THR A 4 40.24 -72.90 1.75
CA THR A 4 38.82 -72.56 1.55
C THR A 4 38.29 -71.50 2.52
N THR A 5 38.98 -71.22 3.63
CA THR A 5 38.52 -70.25 4.63
C THR A 5 38.88 -68.80 4.27
N TYR A 6 39.93 -68.59 3.50
CA TYR A 6 40.42 -67.23 3.15
C TYR A 6 39.57 -66.54 2.07
N SER A 7 38.90 -67.30 1.18
CA SER A 7 38.06 -66.70 0.13
C SER A 7 36.73 -66.16 0.67
N ARG A 8 36.13 -66.82 1.68
CA ARG A 8 34.88 -66.37 2.32
C ARG A 8 35.02 -65.04 3.07
N VAL A 9 36.18 -64.77 3.66
CA VAL A 9 36.43 -63.52 4.41
C VAL A 9 36.56 -62.32 3.47
N LYS A 10 37.21 -62.48 2.31
CA LYS A 10 37.29 -61.41 1.28
C LYS A 10 35.94 -61.10 0.64
N GLN A 11 35.10 -62.12 0.45
CA GLN A 11 33.78 -61.94 -0.17
C GLN A 11 32.82 -61.18 0.76
N LYS A 12 32.86 -61.46 2.07
CA LYS A 12 32.03 -60.76 3.07
C LYS A 12 32.45 -59.30 3.26
N LEU A 13 33.75 -59.00 3.19
CA LEU A 13 34.25 -57.61 3.27
C LEU A 13 33.85 -56.78 2.03
N ALA A 14 33.81 -57.39 0.85
CA ALA A 14 33.38 -56.74 -0.38
C ALA A 14 31.87 -56.42 -0.36
N GLU A 15 31.04 -57.33 0.15
CA GLU A 15 29.60 -57.12 0.31
C GLU A 15 29.27 -56.00 1.32
N ASP A 16 29.93 -55.98 2.48
CA ASP A 16 29.73 -54.94 3.50
C ASP A 16 30.18 -53.55 3.02
N THR A 17 31.19 -53.49 2.13
CA THR A 17 31.67 -52.24 1.53
C THR A 17 30.67 -51.69 0.49
N ILE A 18 30.04 -52.57 -0.29
CA ILE A 18 29.05 -52.20 -1.31
C ILE A 18 27.73 -51.74 -0.65
N ASP A 19 27.27 -52.43 0.39
CA ASP A 19 26.03 -52.07 1.08
C ASP A 19 26.19 -50.80 1.94
N GLY A 20 27.39 -50.59 2.51
CA GLY A 20 27.76 -49.33 3.18
C GLY A 20 27.80 -48.13 2.21
N GLY A 21 28.21 -48.34 0.97
CA GLY A 21 28.21 -47.32 -0.09
C GLY A 21 26.79 -46.87 -0.47
N ARG A 22 25.90 -47.82 -0.76
CA ARG A 22 24.49 -47.53 -1.10
C ARG A 22 23.73 -46.84 0.03
N ARG A 23 23.92 -47.25 1.29
CA ARG A 23 23.30 -46.57 2.44
C ARG A 23 23.81 -45.15 2.63
N ARG A 24 25.09 -44.86 2.33
CA ARG A 24 25.65 -43.51 2.41
C ARG A 24 25.16 -42.59 1.29
N GLU A 25 25.04 -43.10 0.06
CA GLU A 25 24.45 -42.34 -1.05
C GLU A 25 22.97 -42.02 -0.82
N ALA A 26 22.18 -42.98 -0.35
CA ALA A 26 20.77 -42.77 -0.03
C ALA A 26 20.58 -41.71 1.09
N ARG A 27 21.45 -41.74 2.11
CA ARG A 27 21.40 -40.75 3.21
C ARG A 27 21.81 -39.34 2.74
N GLY A 28 22.80 -39.23 1.85
CA GLY A 28 23.22 -37.97 1.25
C GLY A 28 22.14 -37.35 0.35
N ALA A 29 21.53 -38.15 -0.52
CA ALA A 29 20.42 -37.71 -1.37
C ALA A 29 19.24 -37.20 -0.52
N MET A 30 18.88 -37.91 0.55
CA MET A 30 17.78 -37.52 1.44
C MET A 30 18.06 -36.21 2.19
N THR A 31 19.32 -35.92 2.56
CA THR A 31 19.68 -34.63 3.17
C THR A 31 19.63 -33.46 2.18
N SER A 32 19.99 -33.69 0.92
CA SER A 32 19.90 -32.67 -0.14
C SER A 32 18.45 -32.29 -0.42
N VAL A 33 17.57 -33.29 -0.57
CA VAL A 33 16.13 -33.07 -0.80
C VAL A 33 15.49 -32.26 0.34
N LYS A 34 15.83 -32.56 1.59
CA LYS A 34 15.33 -31.80 2.76
C LYS A 34 15.74 -30.33 2.73
N ARG A 35 16.99 -30.03 2.35
CA ARG A 35 17.49 -28.64 2.25
C ARG A 35 16.80 -27.88 1.13
N HIS A 36 16.60 -28.50 -0.03
CA HIS A 36 15.84 -27.90 -1.13
C HIS A 36 14.38 -27.65 -0.76
N ALA A 37 13.71 -28.62 -0.12
CA ALA A 37 12.34 -28.45 0.35
C ALA A 37 12.23 -27.29 1.37
N ALA A 38 13.17 -27.18 2.30
CA ALA A 38 13.20 -26.09 3.27
C ALA A 38 13.42 -24.73 2.59
N ALA A 39 14.36 -24.62 1.64
CA ALA A 39 14.60 -23.38 0.90
C ALA A 39 13.38 -22.94 0.07
N VAL A 40 12.69 -23.88 -0.58
CA VAL A 40 11.44 -23.61 -1.30
C VAL A 40 10.34 -23.18 -0.35
N ALA A 41 10.20 -23.85 0.80
CA ALA A 41 9.21 -23.48 1.81
C ALA A 41 9.46 -22.05 2.34
N ILE A 42 10.72 -21.66 2.57
CA ILE A 42 11.08 -20.29 2.96
C ILE A 42 10.73 -19.30 1.84
N LEU A 43 11.07 -19.60 0.58
CA LEU A 43 10.72 -18.73 -0.56
C LEU A 43 9.20 -18.52 -0.67
N VAL A 44 8.43 -19.59 -0.49
CA VAL A 44 6.97 -19.53 -0.52
C VAL A 44 6.45 -18.72 0.67
N ALA A 45 6.85 -19.05 1.90
CA ALA A 45 6.32 -18.40 3.10
C ALA A 45 6.73 -16.92 3.24
N PHE A 46 7.97 -16.59 2.88
CA PHE A 46 8.52 -15.23 3.07
C PHE A 46 8.30 -14.34 1.84
N GLY A 47 8.32 -14.92 0.63
CA GLY A 47 8.16 -14.15 -0.61
C GLY A 47 6.78 -14.26 -1.23
N LEU A 48 6.43 -15.45 -1.73
CA LEU A 48 5.27 -15.62 -2.62
C LEU A 48 3.93 -15.56 -1.89
N LEU A 49 3.84 -16.09 -0.68
CA LEU A 49 2.60 -16.17 0.10
C LEU A 49 2.08 -14.78 0.50
N PRO A 50 2.90 -13.84 1.06
CA PRO A 50 2.43 -12.48 1.34
C PRO A 50 1.90 -11.76 0.10
N LEU A 51 2.59 -11.92 -1.04
CA LEU A 51 2.12 -11.36 -2.32
C LEU A 51 0.77 -11.97 -2.74
N ALA A 52 0.67 -13.31 -2.72
CA ALA A 52 -0.54 -14.01 -3.13
C ALA A 52 -1.74 -13.64 -2.23
N VAL A 53 -1.54 -13.60 -0.91
CA VAL A 53 -2.57 -13.19 0.06
C VAL A 53 -2.99 -11.75 -0.18
N TYR A 54 -2.03 -10.83 -0.35
CA TYR A 54 -2.32 -9.42 -0.60
C TYR A 54 -3.14 -9.22 -1.87
N PHE A 55 -2.71 -9.78 -3.00
CA PHE A 55 -3.44 -9.65 -4.28
C PHE A 55 -4.78 -10.40 -4.30
N SER A 56 -4.98 -11.38 -3.41
CA SER A 56 -6.29 -12.04 -3.23
C SER A 56 -7.28 -11.18 -2.46
N LEU A 57 -6.81 -10.32 -1.54
CA LEU A 57 -7.65 -9.46 -0.70
C LEU A 57 -7.85 -8.07 -1.29
N VAL A 58 -6.86 -7.54 -2.02
CA VAL A 58 -6.86 -6.17 -2.53
C VAL A 58 -7.29 -6.15 -3.99
N HIS A 59 -8.57 -5.85 -4.22
CA HIS A 59 -9.08 -5.55 -5.56
C HIS A 59 -8.54 -4.20 -6.05
N HIS A 60 -8.10 -4.14 -7.30
CA HIS A 60 -7.47 -2.96 -7.95
C HIS A 60 -6.28 -2.35 -7.16
N PRO A 61 -5.19 -3.10 -6.99
CA PRO A 61 -4.04 -2.72 -6.15
C PRO A 61 -3.26 -1.49 -6.64
N PHE A 62 -3.33 -1.19 -7.94
CA PHE A 62 -2.62 -0.08 -8.59
C PHE A 62 -3.49 1.14 -8.89
N THR A 63 -4.76 1.11 -8.48
CA THR A 63 -5.63 2.29 -8.60
C THR A 63 -5.76 2.90 -7.21
N PRO A 64 -5.15 4.08 -6.96
CA PRO A 64 -5.29 4.75 -5.68
C PRO A 64 -6.76 5.09 -5.48
N ARG A 65 -7.35 4.64 -4.37
CA ARG A 65 -8.67 5.14 -3.99
C ARG A 65 -8.55 6.57 -3.48
N GLN A 66 -9.49 7.41 -3.86
CA GLN A 66 -9.54 8.76 -3.31
C GLN A 66 -9.88 8.67 -1.82
N VAL A 67 -9.13 9.40 -0.99
CA VAL A 67 -9.45 9.51 0.44
C VAL A 67 -10.66 10.43 0.54
N VAL A 68 -11.84 9.81 0.67
CA VAL A 68 -13.11 10.52 0.82
C VAL A 68 -13.14 11.18 2.20
N CYS A 69 -13.26 12.51 2.22
CA CYS A 69 -13.43 13.33 3.42
C CYS A 69 -14.89 13.68 3.68
N GLY A 70 -15.80 13.45 2.75
CA GLY A 70 -17.22 13.62 2.98
C GLY A 70 -18.02 13.19 1.77
N SER A 71 -19.30 12.93 1.97
CA SER A 71 -20.24 12.61 0.90
C SER A 71 -21.42 13.56 1.04
N ARG A 72 -21.81 14.24 -0.04
CA ARG A 72 -23.08 14.98 -0.09
C ARG A 72 -24.05 14.20 -0.93
N GLN A 73 -25.29 14.11 -0.48
CA GLN A 73 -26.35 13.64 -1.34
C GLN A 73 -26.63 14.74 -2.37
N VAL A 74 -26.53 14.44 -3.66
CA VAL A 74 -26.78 15.39 -4.77
C VAL A 74 -28.09 15.07 -5.50
N GLY A 75 -28.73 13.96 -5.14
CA GLY A 75 -30.05 13.58 -5.61
C GLY A 75 -30.63 12.41 -4.82
N VAL A 76 -31.81 11.95 -5.20
CA VAL A 76 -32.58 10.92 -4.47
C VAL A 76 -31.77 9.65 -4.20
N GLN A 77 -30.95 9.25 -5.16
CA GLN A 77 -30.10 8.05 -5.09
C GLN A 77 -28.63 8.36 -5.42
N ALA A 78 -28.27 9.63 -5.60
CA ALA A 78 -26.94 10.04 -6.01
C ALA A 78 -26.19 10.66 -4.83
N TRP A 79 -25.02 10.11 -4.55
CA TRP A 79 -24.06 10.64 -3.58
C TRP A 79 -22.82 11.08 -4.34
N GLN A 80 -22.34 12.28 -4.01
CA GLN A 80 -21.08 12.79 -4.49
C GLN A 80 -20.06 12.73 -3.36
N ASP A 81 -19.03 11.92 -3.58
CA ASP A 81 -17.91 11.80 -2.68
C ASP A 81 -16.90 12.92 -2.94
N TYR A 82 -16.54 13.65 -1.88
CA TYR A 82 -15.47 14.63 -1.88
C TYR A 82 -14.24 14.00 -1.27
N GLY A 83 -13.13 14.06 -1.99
CA GLY A 83 -11.87 13.54 -1.51
C GLY A 83 -10.70 14.37 -2.00
N ALA A 84 -9.58 14.25 -1.28
CA ALA A 84 -8.33 14.82 -1.75
C ALA A 84 -7.91 14.11 -3.04
N LYS A 85 -7.92 14.83 -4.17
CA LYS A 85 -7.40 14.32 -5.44
C LYS A 85 -5.88 14.29 -5.38
N ALA A 86 -5.31 13.16 -4.95
CA ALA A 86 -3.88 12.92 -5.08
C ALA A 86 -3.55 12.62 -6.55
N SER A 87 -2.66 13.41 -7.15
CA SER A 87 -2.23 13.21 -8.55
C SER A 87 -0.73 12.90 -8.63
N GLY A 88 -0.33 12.20 -9.69
CA GLY A 88 1.07 11.88 -9.96
C GLY A 88 1.72 11.06 -8.83
N ALA A 89 2.95 11.42 -8.46
CA ALA A 89 3.74 10.68 -7.47
C ALA A 89 3.12 10.69 -6.06
N GLN A 90 2.30 11.70 -5.71
CA GLN A 90 1.62 11.75 -4.42
C GLN A 90 0.67 10.56 -4.24
N SER A 91 0.03 10.13 -5.32
CA SER A 91 -0.92 9.01 -5.29
C SER A 91 -0.28 7.67 -4.89
N ILE A 92 1.05 7.54 -5.02
CA ILE A 92 1.80 6.37 -4.57
C ILE A 92 1.87 6.35 -3.03
N PHE A 93 1.92 7.51 -2.38
CA PHE A 93 2.07 7.62 -0.92
C PHE A 93 0.73 7.83 -0.19
N THR A 94 -0.37 7.97 -0.92
CA THR A 94 -1.70 8.14 -0.33
C THR A 94 -2.13 6.87 0.40
N ILE A 95 -2.45 6.99 1.69
CA ILE A 95 -3.06 5.93 2.49
C ILE A 95 -4.54 5.81 2.10
N ASP A 96 -4.84 4.93 1.16
CA ASP A 96 -6.16 4.79 0.55
C ASP A 96 -6.98 3.62 1.12
N ARG A 97 -6.31 2.65 1.76
CA ARG A 97 -6.94 1.52 2.45
C ARG A 97 -6.87 1.73 3.95
N VAL A 98 -7.83 2.50 4.46
CA VAL A 98 -7.96 2.82 5.87
C VAL A 98 -8.96 1.90 6.58
N SER A 99 -8.76 1.69 7.89
CA SER A 99 -9.74 1.02 8.75
C SER A 99 -11.08 1.78 8.75
N SER A 100 -12.20 1.03 8.84
CA SER A 100 -13.52 1.63 9.05
C SER A 100 -13.62 2.33 10.41
N GLN A 101 -12.92 1.79 11.41
CA GLN A 101 -12.85 2.34 12.75
C GLN A 101 -11.94 3.58 12.81
N SER A 102 -12.42 4.59 13.54
CA SER A 102 -11.65 5.76 13.94
C SER A 102 -10.99 5.52 15.31
N PHE A 103 -9.73 5.89 15.44
CA PHE A 103 -8.92 5.78 16.64
C PHE A 103 -8.56 7.17 17.19
N PRO A 104 -8.38 7.30 18.52
CA PRO A 104 -7.73 8.48 19.08
C PRO A 104 -6.26 8.53 18.64
N PHE A 105 -5.68 9.74 18.63
CA PHE A 105 -4.31 9.97 18.15
C PHE A 105 -3.26 9.02 18.76
N TRP A 106 -3.30 8.83 20.07
CA TRP A 106 -2.31 8.00 20.77
C TRP A 106 -2.37 6.54 20.32
N LEU A 107 -3.57 6.01 20.05
CA LEU A 107 -3.77 4.62 19.67
C LEU A 107 -3.33 4.42 18.21
N ALA A 108 -3.66 5.35 17.32
CA ALA A 108 -3.17 5.31 15.94
C ALA A 108 -1.63 5.33 15.90
N LYS A 109 -1.00 6.18 16.70
CA LYS A 109 0.46 6.26 16.83
C LYS A 109 1.08 5.00 17.44
N LEU A 110 0.40 4.37 18.41
CA LEU A 110 0.84 3.11 19.00
C LEU A 110 0.81 1.98 17.97
N VAL A 111 -0.28 1.85 17.19
CA VAL A 111 -0.40 0.84 16.13
C VAL A 111 0.70 1.01 15.08
N ASP A 112 0.94 2.25 14.66
CA ASP A 112 2.02 2.60 13.73
C ASP A 112 3.41 2.23 14.27
N THR A 113 3.67 2.53 15.54
CA THR A 113 4.93 2.18 16.22
C THR A 113 5.11 0.65 16.32
N ILE A 114 4.04 -0.09 16.60
CA ILE A 114 4.05 -1.56 16.65
C ILE A 114 4.37 -2.13 15.26
N TRP A 115 3.76 -1.58 14.21
CA TRP A 115 4.03 -1.97 12.83
C TRP A 115 5.50 -1.77 12.46
N ASP A 116 6.05 -0.59 12.74
CA ASP A 116 7.44 -0.27 12.46
C ASP A 116 8.42 -1.16 13.25
N LEU A 117 8.14 -1.42 14.52
CA LEU A 117 9.02 -2.20 15.37
C LEU A 117 8.99 -3.69 15.02
N PHE A 118 7.81 -4.30 14.92
CA PHE A 118 7.71 -5.75 14.80
C PHE A 118 7.68 -6.22 13.35
N VAL A 119 6.97 -5.50 12.47
CA VAL A 119 6.88 -5.89 11.06
C VAL A 119 8.08 -5.37 10.31
N ALA A 120 8.33 -4.06 10.35
CA ALA A 120 9.37 -3.45 9.52
C ALA A 120 10.79 -3.91 9.95
N ARG A 121 11.13 -3.79 11.24
CA ARG A 121 12.43 -4.28 11.74
C ARG A 121 12.52 -5.80 11.83
N GLY A 122 11.43 -6.49 12.16
CA GLY A 122 11.39 -7.95 12.18
C GLY A 122 11.68 -8.56 10.81
N MET A 123 11.02 -8.04 9.75
CA MET A 123 11.30 -8.49 8.38
C MET A 123 12.74 -8.15 7.95
N GLN A 124 13.29 -7.00 8.37
CA GLN A 124 14.70 -6.66 8.10
C GLN A 124 15.65 -7.65 8.76
N PHE A 125 15.40 -8.03 10.00
CA PHE A 125 16.21 -9.03 10.70
C PHE A 125 16.19 -10.38 9.98
N VAL A 126 15.01 -10.89 9.61
CA VAL A 126 14.87 -12.15 8.88
C VAL A 126 15.56 -12.08 7.52
N ALA A 127 15.33 -11.01 6.75
CA ALA A 127 15.97 -10.81 5.46
C ALA A 127 17.51 -10.71 5.59
N SER A 128 18.01 -10.10 6.66
CA SER A 128 19.45 -10.01 6.95
C SER A 128 20.04 -11.38 7.26
N ALA A 129 19.38 -12.18 8.09
CA ALA A 129 19.82 -13.54 8.43
C ALA A 129 19.86 -14.44 7.19
N LEU A 130 18.82 -14.40 6.36
CA LEU A 130 18.78 -15.15 5.09
C LEU A 130 19.87 -14.66 4.12
N SER A 131 20.07 -13.34 4.02
CA SER A 131 21.14 -12.77 3.19
C SER A 131 22.51 -13.22 3.63
N TYR A 132 22.77 -13.20 4.92
CA TYR A 132 24.03 -13.65 5.47
C TYR A 132 24.35 -15.10 5.07
N VAL A 133 23.40 -16.01 5.24
CA VAL A 133 23.58 -17.43 4.91
C VAL A 133 23.82 -17.62 3.40
N VAL A 134 22.98 -17.02 2.56
CA VAL A 134 23.06 -17.22 1.10
C VAL A 134 24.31 -16.56 0.51
N LEU A 135 24.58 -15.31 0.87
CA LEU A 135 25.71 -14.56 0.32
C LEU A 135 27.04 -15.11 0.81
N SER A 136 27.14 -15.58 2.06
CA SER A 136 28.36 -16.23 2.56
C SER A 136 28.65 -17.53 1.80
N ASN A 137 27.64 -18.38 1.59
CA ASN A 137 27.80 -19.61 0.81
C ASN A 137 28.18 -19.32 -0.65
N ALA A 138 27.57 -18.31 -1.26
CA ALA A 138 27.89 -17.91 -2.62
C ALA A 138 29.31 -17.34 -2.74
N LEU A 139 29.75 -16.53 -1.77
CA LEU A 139 31.11 -16.01 -1.71
C LEU A 139 32.13 -17.14 -1.58
N LEU A 140 31.90 -18.09 -0.68
CA LEU A 140 32.76 -19.27 -0.52
C LEU A 140 32.84 -20.11 -1.81
N ALA A 141 31.71 -20.31 -2.49
CA ALA A 141 31.70 -20.98 -3.79
C ALA A 141 32.52 -20.22 -4.83
N THR A 142 32.47 -18.88 -4.83
CA THR A 142 33.30 -18.08 -5.75
C THR A 142 34.78 -18.16 -5.45
N ILE A 143 35.19 -18.10 -4.17
CA ILE A 143 36.61 -18.21 -3.76
C ILE A 143 37.22 -19.55 -4.21
N ARG A 144 36.44 -20.63 -4.15
CA ARG A 144 36.89 -21.95 -4.67
C ARG A 144 37.08 -21.95 -6.18
N SER A 145 36.33 -21.14 -6.92
CA SER A 145 36.33 -21.13 -8.39
C SER A 145 37.28 -20.11 -9.02
N SER A 146 37.66 -19.09 -8.27
CA SER A 146 38.53 -18.00 -8.71
C SER A 146 39.38 -17.50 -7.55
N PRO A 147 40.71 -17.38 -7.72
CA PRO A 147 41.56 -16.82 -6.67
C PRO A 147 41.13 -15.39 -6.36
N VAL A 148 40.90 -15.10 -5.07
CA VAL A 148 40.54 -13.76 -4.60
C VAL A 148 41.80 -13.11 -4.01
N PRO A 149 42.07 -11.82 -4.30
CA PRO A 149 43.19 -11.10 -3.69
C PRO A 149 43.10 -11.13 -2.17
N TYR A 150 44.24 -11.35 -1.50
CA TYR A 150 44.34 -11.46 -0.04
C TYR A 150 43.65 -10.29 0.69
N ARG A 151 43.82 -9.07 0.19
CA ARG A 151 43.23 -7.85 0.75
C ARG A 151 41.70 -7.89 0.82
N THR A 152 41.07 -8.41 -0.23
CA THR A 152 39.61 -8.54 -0.30
C THR A 152 39.12 -9.62 0.69
N PHE A 153 39.85 -10.75 0.79
CA PHE A 153 39.51 -11.83 1.73
C PHE A 153 39.64 -11.38 3.19
N SER A 154 40.76 -10.73 3.54
CA SER A 154 41.02 -10.19 4.88
C SER A 154 39.99 -9.12 5.26
N GLY A 155 39.65 -8.23 4.33
CA GLY A 155 38.62 -7.21 4.55
C GLY A 155 37.24 -7.79 4.91
N ILE A 156 36.82 -8.88 4.27
CA ILE A 156 35.54 -9.54 4.54
C ILE A 156 35.57 -10.32 5.86
N SER A 157 36.65 -11.06 6.09
CA SER A 157 36.76 -11.97 7.24
C SER A 157 37.02 -11.23 8.55
N ILE A 158 37.74 -10.10 8.53
CA ILE A 158 38.18 -9.40 9.74
C ILE A 158 37.33 -8.16 10.05
N ASN A 159 36.95 -7.36 9.04
CA ASN A 159 36.24 -6.08 9.28
C ASN A 159 34.71 -6.20 9.21
N GLY A 160 34.17 -7.36 8.85
CA GLY A 160 32.72 -7.58 8.73
C GLY A 160 32.04 -6.76 7.61
N ALA A 161 30.71 -6.71 7.65
CA ALA A 161 29.89 -5.99 6.70
C ALA A 161 29.90 -4.48 7.02
N SER A 162 30.73 -3.71 6.31
CA SER A 162 30.79 -2.24 6.38
C SER A 162 30.67 -1.65 4.99
N ALA A 163 30.20 -0.40 4.87
CA ALA A 163 30.13 0.29 3.59
C ALA A 163 31.49 0.37 2.89
N VAL A 164 32.57 0.50 3.68
CA VAL A 164 33.95 0.54 3.18
C VAL A 164 34.37 -0.82 2.60
N THR A 165 34.01 -1.92 3.26
CA THR A 165 34.30 -3.27 2.75
C THR A 165 33.53 -3.58 1.49
N VAL A 166 32.28 -3.12 1.35
CA VAL A 166 31.50 -3.26 0.10
C VAL A 166 32.14 -2.50 -1.06
N VAL A 167 32.53 -1.24 -0.84
CA VAL A 167 33.17 -0.41 -1.88
C VAL A 167 34.53 -0.99 -2.30
N ALA A 168 35.33 -1.44 -1.34
CA ALA A 168 36.61 -2.10 -1.61
C ALA A 168 36.42 -3.39 -2.42
N LEU A 169 35.44 -4.21 -2.05
CA LEU A 169 35.11 -5.47 -2.71
C LEU A 169 34.64 -5.28 -4.15
N VAL A 170 33.77 -4.30 -4.40
CA VAL A 170 33.32 -3.96 -5.76
C VAL A 170 34.50 -3.46 -6.62
N ARG A 171 35.40 -2.65 -6.04
CA ARG A 171 36.54 -2.08 -6.77
C ARG A 171 37.59 -3.13 -7.14
N ASP A 172 37.91 -4.03 -6.21
CA ASP A 172 38.90 -5.08 -6.42
C ASP A 172 38.39 -6.16 -7.38
N LEU A 173 37.12 -6.55 -7.25
CA LEU A 173 36.52 -7.55 -8.15
C LEU A 173 36.33 -7.00 -9.57
N ARG A 174 36.06 -5.70 -9.75
CA ARG A 174 36.00 -5.10 -11.09
C ARG A 174 37.32 -5.17 -11.86
N ARG A 175 38.46 -5.22 -11.16
CA ARG A 175 39.81 -5.27 -11.79
C ARG A 175 40.27 -6.69 -12.15
N HIS A 176 39.90 -7.72 -11.38
CA HIS A 176 40.51 -9.05 -11.50
C HIS A 176 39.52 -10.21 -11.73
N SER A 177 38.21 -9.96 -11.75
CA SER A 177 37.22 -11.03 -11.70
C SER A 177 36.61 -11.44 -13.05
N ARG A 178 36.33 -12.74 -13.21
CA ARG A 178 35.39 -13.27 -14.21
C ARG A 178 34.01 -12.59 -14.09
N ARG A 179 33.29 -12.47 -15.22
CA ARG A 179 31.93 -11.88 -15.30
C ARG A 179 30.96 -12.38 -14.21
N ARG A 180 31.04 -13.66 -13.84
CA ARG A 180 30.19 -14.28 -12.81
C ARG A 180 30.40 -13.70 -11.41
N ALA A 181 31.64 -13.48 -10.98
CA ALA A 181 31.90 -12.93 -9.65
C ALA A 181 31.64 -11.41 -9.59
N VAL A 182 31.78 -10.68 -10.71
CA VAL A 182 31.30 -9.29 -10.81
C VAL A 182 29.78 -9.24 -10.64
N PHE A 183 29.03 -10.09 -11.34
CA PHE A 183 27.57 -10.17 -11.20
C PHE A 183 27.14 -10.49 -9.77
N LEU A 184 27.74 -11.50 -9.14
CA LEU A 184 27.43 -11.86 -7.75
C LEU A 184 27.69 -10.70 -6.79
N SER A 185 28.78 -9.96 -6.99
CA SER A 185 29.14 -8.82 -6.14
C SER A 185 28.17 -7.66 -6.27
N VAL A 186 27.80 -7.31 -7.51
CA VAL A 186 26.80 -6.28 -7.78
C VAL A 186 25.45 -6.67 -7.19
N TYR A 187 25.02 -7.92 -7.39
CA TYR A 187 23.78 -8.44 -6.81
C TYR A 187 23.82 -8.42 -5.27
N SER A 188 24.95 -8.83 -4.66
CA SER A 188 25.13 -8.78 -3.20
C SER A 188 25.00 -7.36 -2.66
N ALA A 189 25.62 -6.38 -3.32
CA ALA A 189 25.49 -4.97 -2.94
C ALA A 189 24.04 -4.48 -3.04
N LEU A 190 23.34 -4.80 -4.13
CA LEU A 190 21.92 -4.48 -4.30
C LEU A 190 21.04 -5.15 -3.24
N ALA A 191 21.31 -6.41 -2.91
CA ALA A 191 20.58 -7.15 -1.89
C ALA A 191 20.78 -6.52 -0.50
N ILE A 192 22.00 -6.11 -0.16
CA ILE A 192 22.29 -5.40 1.10
C ILE A 192 21.56 -4.06 1.15
N VAL A 193 21.62 -3.26 0.08
CA VAL A 193 20.91 -1.97 0.01
C VAL A 193 19.40 -2.17 0.18
N TYR A 194 18.83 -3.20 -0.45
CA TYR A 194 17.42 -3.53 -0.28
C TYR A 194 17.08 -3.89 1.17
N VAL A 195 17.86 -4.75 1.83
CA VAL A 195 17.67 -5.12 3.24
C VAL A 195 17.78 -3.91 4.17
N LEU A 196 18.67 -2.97 3.88
CA LEU A 196 18.79 -1.71 4.63
C LEU A 196 17.60 -0.78 4.42
N ALA A 197 17.04 -0.74 3.21
CA ALA A 197 15.87 0.09 2.87
C ALA A 197 14.53 -0.51 3.34
N LEU A 198 14.50 -1.81 3.65
CA LEU A 198 13.28 -2.55 3.95
C LEU A 198 12.42 -1.95 5.08
N PRO A 199 12.98 -1.52 6.24
CA PRO A 199 12.17 -0.86 7.26
C PRO A 199 11.52 0.43 6.76
N THR A 200 12.25 1.24 6.01
CA THR A 200 11.75 2.51 5.46
C THR A 200 10.65 2.27 4.42
N LEU A 201 10.79 1.24 3.58
CA LEU A 201 9.76 0.88 2.59
C LEU A 201 8.47 0.38 3.27
N LEU A 202 8.60 -0.45 4.31
CA LEU A 202 7.45 -0.97 5.05
C LEU A 202 6.78 0.07 5.96
N SER A 203 7.55 1.02 6.47
CA SER A 203 7.04 2.15 7.25
C SER A 203 6.33 3.17 6.35
N THR A 204 6.88 3.47 5.16
CA THR A 204 6.24 4.44 4.24
C THR A 204 4.97 3.92 3.57
N MET A 205 4.75 2.60 3.50
CA MET A 205 3.53 2.03 2.92
C MET A 205 2.35 1.95 3.91
N ALA A 206 2.62 2.06 5.21
CA ALA A 206 1.63 2.05 6.27
C ALA A 206 1.59 3.41 6.96
N GLY A 207 0.51 3.74 7.64
CA GLY A 207 0.45 4.97 8.40
C GLY A 207 -0.94 5.30 8.86
N TYR A 208 -1.07 6.40 9.57
CA TYR A 208 -2.37 6.95 9.97
C TYR A 208 -2.62 8.30 9.32
N VAL A 209 -3.89 8.53 8.97
CA VAL A 209 -4.39 9.80 8.45
C VAL A 209 -5.44 10.35 9.40
N SER A 210 -5.47 11.66 9.60
CA SER A 210 -6.56 12.31 10.33
C SER A 210 -7.87 12.13 9.56
N THR A 211 -8.96 11.86 10.27
CA THR A 211 -10.29 11.93 9.66
C THR A 211 -10.52 13.36 9.20
N ALA A 212 -10.74 13.53 7.91
CA ALA A 212 -11.11 14.82 7.35
C ALA A 212 -12.63 14.87 7.17
N SER A 213 -13.19 16.08 7.26
CA SER A 213 -14.57 16.38 6.89
C SER A 213 -14.58 17.39 5.74
N ALA A 214 -15.57 17.30 4.86
CA ALA A 214 -15.75 18.28 3.79
C ALA A 214 -16.31 19.59 4.37
N TYR A 215 -15.59 20.69 4.16
CA TYR A 215 -16.01 22.04 4.52
C TYR A 215 -16.08 22.91 3.27
N VAL A 216 -17.08 23.78 3.22
CA VAL A 216 -17.27 24.75 2.15
C VAL A 216 -16.85 26.11 2.68
N GLN A 217 -15.98 26.81 1.95
CA GLN A 217 -15.77 28.22 2.19
C GLN A 217 -16.98 28.98 1.64
N VAL A 218 -17.80 29.53 2.54
CA VAL A 218 -19.02 30.26 2.14
C VAL A 218 -18.61 31.47 1.28
N PRO A 219 -19.10 31.58 0.04
CA PRO A 219 -18.79 32.70 -0.84
C PRO A 219 -18.97 34.06 -0.16
N GLU A 220 -18.12 35.02 -0.50
CA GLU A 220 -18.10 36.38 0.09
C GLU A 220 -17.69 36.44 1.56
N THR A 221 -17.49 35.29 2.21
CA THR A 221 -17.00 35.21 3.59
C THR A 221 -15.70 34.39 3.65
N SER A 222 -14.94 34.57 4.72
CA SER A 222 -13.78 33.70 5.03
C SER A 222 -14.16 32.56 5.97
N GLN A 223 -15.45 32.26 6.13
CA GLN A 223 -15.94 31.25 7.04
C GLN A 223 -16.01 29.88 6.36
N TYR A 224 -15.47 28.87 7.03
CA TYR A 224 -15.64 27.46 6.66
C TYR A 224 -16.83 26.88 7.41
N VAL A 225 -17.72 26.25 6.67
CA VAL A 225 -18.93 25.62 7.19
C VAL A 225 -18.96 24.17 6.74
N PRO A 226 -19.39 23.21 7.58
CA PRO A 226 -19.55 21.83 7.15
C PRO A 226 -20.37 21.75 5.87
N ASN A 227 -19.92 20.97 4.89
CA ASN A 227 -20.63 20.81 3.61
C ASN A 227 -22.07 20.30 3.84
N SER A 228 -22.28 19.48 4.87
CA SER A 228 -23.60 19.01 5.31
C SER A 228 -24.57 20.09 5.79
N ALA A 229 -24.11 21.31 6.08
CA ALA A 229 -24.98 22.42 6.45
C ALA A 229 -25.71 23.03 5.25
N PHE A 230 -25.26 22.74 4.03
CA PHE A 230 -25.91 23.18 2.80
C PHE A 230 -26.99 22.15 2.44
N VAL A 231 -28.25 22.60 2.47
CA VAL A 231 -29.42 21.74 2.20
C VAL A 231 -30.02 22.11 0.85
N PRO A 232 -30.50 21.16 0.03
CA PRO A 232 -31.08 21.49 -1.26
C PRO A 232 -32.37 22.30 -1.07
N GLY A 233 -32.62 23.27 -1.96
CA GLY A 233 -33.74 24.20 -1.79
C GLY A 233 -34.06 25.08 -3.00
N PHE A 234 -35.09 25.92 -2.83
CA PHE A 234 -35.55 26.90 -3.81
C PHE A 234 -34.90 28.24 -3.55
N SER A 235 -34.31 28.89 -4.56
CA SER A 235 -34.00 30.33 -4.50
C SER A 235 -35.15 31.14 -5.07
N TYR A 236 -35.37 32.33 -4.53
CA TYR A 236 -36.39 33.27 -4.96
C TYR A 236 -35.75 34.58 -5.42
N ASP A 237 -36.12 35.02 -6.62
CA ASP A 237 -35.63 36.24 -7.25
C ASP A 237 -36.79 37.09 -7.76
N GLY A 238 -36.78 38.38 -7.44
CA GLY A 238 -37.81 39.33 -7.86
C GLY A 238 -39.13 39.26 -7.09
N LEU A 239 -39.20 38.48 -6.00
CA LEU A 239 -40.38 38.39 -5.14
C LEU A 239 -40.54 39.68 -4.30
N PRO A 240 -41.68 40.39 -4.33
CA PRO A 240 -41.83 41.67 -3.66
C PRO A 240 -41.56 41.61 -2.15
N GLY A 241 -40.57 42.38 -1.69
CA GLY A 241 -40.19 42.47 -0.29
C GLY A 241 -39.30 41.32 0.21
N VAL A 242 -38.77 40.49 -0.69
CA VAL A 242 -37.76 39.48 -0.39
C VAL A 242 -36.51 39.80 -1.20
N ASP A 243 -35.34 39.69 -0.58
CA ASP A 243 -34.07 39.91 -1.27
C ASP A 243 -33.82 38.80 -2.30
N ASN A 244 -33.25 39.16 -3.46
CA ASN A 244 -32.85 38.17 -4.46
C ASN A 244 -31.85 37.16 -3.87
N GLY A 245 -31.94 35.91 -4.30
CA GLY A 245 -31.15 34.81 -3.78
C GLY A 245 -31.59 34.32 -2.39
N THR A 246 -32.75 34.77 -1.88
CA THR A 246 -33.33 34.19 -0.66
C THR A 246 -33.67 32.73 -0.91
N CYS A 247 -33.32 31.85 0.03
CA CYS A 247 -33.42 30.41 -0.14
C CYS A 247 -34.26 29.73 0.94
N MET A 248 -35.04 28.72 0.54
CA MET A 248 -35.81 27.85 1.43
C MET A 248 -35.52 26.39 1.11
N SER A 249 -35.30 25.56 2.13
CA SER A 249 -35.03 24.14 1.91
C SER A 249 -36.22 23.41 1.29
N TYR A 250 -35.96 22.38 0.47
CA TYR A 250 -37.04 21.57 -0.11
C TYR A 250 -37.88 20.90 0.96
N LYS A 251 -37.25 20.44 2.05
CA LYS A 251 -37.95 19.85 3.19
C LYS A 251 -39.01 20.78 3.76
N ASP A 252 -38.68 22.06 3.93
CA ASP A 252 -39.60 23.04 4.53
C ASP A 252 -40.73 23.43 3.55
N ALA A 253 -40.43 23.46 2.26
CA ALA A 253 -41.41 23.75 1.21
C ALA A 253 -42.33 22.57 0.87
N ALA A 254 -41.87 21.33 1.04
CA ALA A 254 -42.54 20.13 0.53
C ALA A 254 -43.93 19.87 1.12
N ALA A 255 -44.15 20.15 2.40
CA ALA A 255 -45.48 20.00 3.01
C ALA A 255 -46.49 20.99 2.40
N ILE A 256 -46.03 22.20 2.07
CA ILE A 256 -46.87 23.25 1.48
C ILE A 256 -47.10 22.97 0.00
N ASP A 257 -46.08 22.47 -0.70
CA ASP A 257 -46.20 21.99 -2.09
C ASP A 257 -47.22 20.86 -2.18
N GLN A 258 -47.11 19.81 -1.37
CA GLN A 258 -48.08 18.72 -1.33
C GLN A 258 -49.50 19.21 -1.05
N ARG A 259 -49.65 20.19 -0.15
CA ARG A 259 -50.94 20.80 0.16
C ARG A 259 -51.51 21.54 -1.06
N ALA A 260 -50.70 22.37 -1.72
CA ALA A 260 -51.10 23.07 -2.93
C ALA A 260 -51.42 22.09 -4.08
N GLU A 261 -50.66 21.00 -4.18
CA GLU A 261 -50.86 19.92 -5.14
C GLU A 261 -52.21 19.23 -4.93
N ALA A 262 -52.51 18.83 -3.69
CA ALA A 262 -53.78 18.21 -3.33
C ALA A 262 -54.97 19.15 -3.57
N GLN A 263 -54.81 20.45 -3.31
CA GLN A 263 -55.81 21.46 -3.62
C GLN A 263 -56.06 21.53 -5.13
N LEU A 264 -55.01 21.60 -5.95
CA LEU A 264 -55.12 21.64 -7.41
C LEU A 264 -55.73 20.36 -8.00
N TYR A 265 -55.45 19.20 -7.41
CA TYR A 265 -55.94 17.91 -7.90
C TYR A 265 -57.39 17.62 -7.51
N THR A 266 -57.80 18.07 -6.32
CA THR A 266 -59.11 17.71 -5.75
C THR A 266 -60.15 18.80 -6.00
N CYS A 267 -59.77 20.06 -5.90
CA CYS A 267 -60.68 21.19 -5.98
C CYS A 267 -60.88 21.62 -7.43
N ASN A 268 -62.13 21.91 -7.79
CA ASN A 268 -62.41 22.55 -9.05
C ASN A 268 -61.82 23.98 -9.02
N SER A 269 -61.12 24.36 -10.08
CA SER A 269 -60.37 25.62 -10.13
C SER A 269 -60.51 26.30 -11.48
N THR A 270 -60.48 27.63 -11.47
CA THR A 270 -60.35 28.44 -12.68
C THR A 270 -58.88 28.71 -12.99
N CYS A 271 -57.96 27.79 -12.71
CA CYS A 271 -56.54 28.02 -12.98
C CYS A 271 -56.30 27.96 -14.50
N TRP A 272 -55.96 29.09 -15.13
CA TRP A 272 -55.56 29.14 -16.53
C TRP A 272 -54.04 29.03 -16.65
N THR A 273 -53.55 28.15 -17.51
CA THR A 273 -52.15 28.20 -17.93
C THR A 273 -52.01 29.31 -18.98
N THR A 274 -50.91 30.07 -18.95
CA THR A 274 -50.66 31.11 -19.96
C THR A 274 -50.06 30.55 -21.26
N ASP A 275 -50.11 29.23 -21.49
CA ASP A 275 -49.57 28.62 -22.70
C ASP A 275 -50.56 28.75 -23.86
N PRO A 276 -50.27 29.55 -24.90
CA PRO A 276 -51.14 29.67 -26.06
C PRO A 276 -51.24 28.38 -26.90
N ASN A 277 -50.37 27.39 -26.68
CA ASN A 277 -50.33 26.13 -27.42
C ASN A 277 -50.96 24.95 -26.66
N ALA A 278 -51.54 25.17 -25.46
CA ALA A 278 -52.28 24.14 -24.75
C ALA A 278 -53.65 23.93 -25.43
N GLU A 279 -53.69 23.14 -26.52
CA GLU A 279 -54.90 22.89 -27.33
C GLU A 279 -55.97 22.04 -26.62
N THR A 280 -55.74 21.64 -25.37
CA THR A 280 -56.69 20.83 -24.60
C THR A 280 -56.98 21.51 -23.25
N TYR A 281 -58.27 21.63 -22.94
CA TYR A 281 -58.82 22.02 -21.63
C TYR A 281 -58.53 20.95 -20.56
N ASP A 282 -57.31 20.42 -20.51
CA ASP A 282 -56.88 19.56 -19.42
C ASP A 282 -56.66 20.43 -18.19
N THR A 283 -57.40 20.11 -17.12
CA THR A 283 -57.24 20.67 -15.78
C THR A 283 -55.75 20.80 -15.46
N GLY A 284 -55.27 22.04 -15.26
CA GLY A 284 -53.87 22.49 -15.44
C GLY A 284 -52.76 21.87 -14.59
N TYR A 285 -53.01 20.72 -13.97
CA TYR A 285 -52.08 20.01 -13.10
C TYR A 285 -50.93 19.28 -13.84
N PRO A 286 -51.13 18.54 -14.95
CA PRO A 286 -50.04 17.86 -15.66
C PRO A 286 -49.03 18.85 -16.27
N LEU A 287 -49.50 20.01 -16.72
CA LEU A 287 -48.66 21.08 -17.30
C LEU A 287 -47.90 21.87 -16.23
N TYR A 288 -48.47 22.07 -15.04
CA TYR A 288 -47.79 22.67 -13.88
C TYR A 288 -46.55 21.88 -13.43
N ARG A 289 -46.63 20.55 -13.52
CA ARG A 289 -45.55 19.63 -13.14
C ARG A 289 -44.46 19.55 -14.22
N ASN A 290 -44.83 19.64 -15.49
CA ASN A 290 -43.93 19.32 -16.61
C ASN A 290 -43.40 20.53 -17.39
N GLY A 291 -43.77 21.79 -17.08
CA GLY A 291 -43.31 22.94 -17.86
C GLY A 291 -43.06 24.24 -17.08
N ASN A 292 -42.35 25.18 -17.72
CA ASN A 292 -42.03 26.55 -17.28
C ASN A 292 -43.28 27.47 -17.23
N HIS A 293 -44.45 26.94 -16.90
CA HIS A 293 -45.70 27.70 -16.96
C HIS A 293 -45.95 28.42 -15.63
N SER A 294 -46.12 29.74 -15.70
CA SER A 294 -46.64 30.51 -14.58
C SER A 294 -48.16 30.39 -14.56
N ILE A 295 -48.72 29.90 -13.47
CA ILE A 295 -50.18 29.95 -13.25
C ILE A 295 -50.51 31.31 -12.65
N LYS A 296 -51.40 32.07 -13.28
CA LYS A 296 -51.89 33.36 -12.77
C LYS A 296 -53.41 33.32 -12.59
N GLY A 297 -53.89 33.87 -11.47
CA GLY A 297 -55.32 34.11 -11.26
C GLY A 297 -56.16 32.87 -10.94
N CYS A 298 -55.60 31.85 -10.29
CA CYS A 298 -56.38 30.73 -9.78
C CYS A 298 -57.45 31.19 -8.78
N THR A 299 -58.70 30.79 -9.01
CA THR A 299 -59.74 30.82 -7.98
C THR A 299 -60.33 29.43 -7.83
N PHE A 300 -60.72 29.08 -6.61
CA PHE A 300 -61.26 27.77 -6.25
C PHE A 300 -62.70 27.94 -5.74
N PHE A 301 -63.55 26.93 -5.98
CA PHE A 301 -64.95 27.00 -5.54
C PHE A 301 -65.07 26.89 -4.01
N ARG A 302 -66.02 27.65 -3.44
CA ARG A 302 -66.14 27.87 -1.98
C ARG A 302 -66.72 26.70 -1.18
N ASN A 303 -67.37 25.73 -1.82
CA ASN A 303 -68.12 24.67 -1.15
C ASN A 303 -67.45 23.29 -1.21
N GLU A 304 -66.18 23.24 -1.60
CA GLU A 304 -65.41 22.00 -1.71
C GLU A 304 -64.34 21.93 -0.62
N THR A 305 -63.98 20.71 -0.24
CA THR A 305 -62.90 20.44 0.73
C THR A 305 -61.97 19.38 0.17
N TYR A 306 -60.71 19.43 0.55
CA TYR A 306 -59.71 18.42 0.20
C TYR A 306 -58.96 17.96 1.45
N ALA A 307 -58.45 16.74 1.44
CA ALA A 307 -57.76 16.13 2.57
C ALA A 307 -56.29 15.86 2.20
N VAL A 308 -55.37 16.29 3.05
CA VAL A 308 -53.92 16.06 2.88
C VAL A 308 -53.46 15.13 3.98
N ALA A 309 -52.71 14.09 3.63
CA ALA A 309 -52.11 13.19 4.62
C ALA A 309 -50.96 13.90 5.34
N ASP A 310 -50.79 13.64 6.63
CA ASP A 310 -49.60 14.13 7.34
C ASP A 310 -48.39 13.27 6.94
N VAL A 311 -47.47 13.91 6.21
CA VAL A 311 -46.29 13.28 5.63
C VAL A 311 -45.02 13.91 6.19
N THR A 312 -44.04 13.05 6.47
CA THR A 312 -42.67 13.48 6.79
C THR A 312 -41.82 13.50 5.53
N PHE A 313 -41.06 14.58 5.35
CA PHE A 313 -40.20 14.79 4.19
C PHE A 313 -38.72 14.69 4.56
N ASP A 314 -37.91 14.17 3.63
CA ASP A 314 -36.47 14.21 3.75
C ASP A 314 -35.87 15.54 3.24
N ALA A 315 -34.54 15.64 3.25
CA ALA A 315 -33.82 16.86 2.85
C ALA A 315 -34.18 17.32 1.42
N PHE A 316 -34.59 16.41 0.55
CA PHE A 316 -34.94 16.70 -0.85
C PHE A 316 -36.43 16.93 -1.06
N GLY A 317 -37.23 16.93 0.01
CA GLY A 317 -38.67 17.07 -0.09
C GLY A 317 -39.39 15.80 -0.54
N PHE A 318 -38.76 14.62 -0.49
CA PHE A 318 -39.46 13.36 -0.75
C PHE A 318 -40.19 12.85 0.49
N SER A 319 -41.44 12.44 0.29
CA SER A 319 -42.26 11.75 1.29
C SER A 319 -41.59 10.46 1.77
N ARG A 320 -41.31 10.33 3.07
CA ARG A 320 -40.80 9.08 3.67
C ARG A 320 -41.89 8.23 4.29
N ASN A 321 -42.68 8.81 5.20
CA ASN A 321 -43.76 8.14 5.88
C ASN A 321 -45.01 9.00 5.79
N ALA A 322 -46.06 8.47 5.17
CA ALA A 322 -47.40 9.03 5.23
C ALA A 322 -48.16 8.35 6.37
N THR A 323 -48.71 9.16 7.27
CA THR A 323 -49.65 8.65 8.28
C THR A 323 -51.01 8.40 7.64
N THR A 324 -51.85 7.59 8.30
CA THR A 324 -53.27 7.44 7.91
C THR A 324 -54.10 8.66 8.30
N GLU A 325 -53.59 9.53 9.16
CA GLU A 325 -54.25 10.76 9.56
C GLU A 325 -54.24 11.76 8.39
N ARG A 326 -55.39 12.42 8.19
CA ARG A 326 -55.58 13.40 7.14
C ARG A 326 -56.17 14.67 7.70
N THR A 327 -55.54 15.78 7.39
CA THR A 327 -56.07 17.11 7.72
C THR A 327 -56.93 17.61 6.55
N THR A 328 -58.16 18.02 6.85
CA THR A 328 -59.11 18.52 5.84
C THR A 328 -59.05 20.04 5.76
N TYR A 329 -58.97 20.57 4.55
CA TYR A 329 -58.89 22.00 4.25
C TYR A 329 -60.01 22.41 3.29
N ASN A 330 -60.41 23.68 3.35
CA ASN A 330 -61.37 24.25 2.41
C ASN A 330 -60.69 24.59 1.08
N CYS A 331 -61.35 24.33 -0.04
CA CYS A 331 -60.81 24.62 -1.37
C CYS A 331 -60.60 26.12 -1.61
N ASN A 332 -61.41 27.00 -1.01
CA ASN A 332 -61.23 28.46 -1.09
C ASN A 332 -60.15 29.00 -0.13
N ASP A 333 -59.48 28.15 0.65
CA ASP A 333 -58.36 28.58 1.48
C ASP A 333 -57.13 28.90 0.62
N THR A 334 -56.40 29.97 0.98
CA THR A 334 -55.17 30.33 0.28
C THR A 334 -54.01 29.56 0.90
N VAL A 335 -53.40 28.66 0.15
CA VAL A 335 -52.18 27.97 0.61
C VAL A 335 -51.04 28.98 0.65
N THR A 336 -50.58 29.33 1.85
CA THR A 336 -49.51 30.31 2.06
C THR A 336 -48.18 29.65 2.44
N ILE A 337 -47.08 30.21 1.96
CA ILE A 337 -45.70 29.86 2.32
C ILE A 337 -44.99 31.06 2.95
N SER A 338 -44.22 30.83 4.01
CA SER A 338 -43.50 31.90 4.72
C SER A 338 -42.05 31.98 4.23
N ILE A 339 -41.74 32.94 3.36
CA ILE A 339 -40.39 33.16 2.80
C ILE A 339 -39.78 34.38 3.50
N ALA A 340 -38.61 34.22 4.12
CA ALA A 340 -37.96 35.26 4.93
C ALA A 340 -38.89 35.91 5.98
N GLY A 341 -39.75 35.10 6.61
CA GLY A 341 -40.69 35.55 7.65
C GLY A 341 -41.93 36.29 7.13
N LYS A 342 -42.12 36.38 5.81
CA LYS A 342 -43.28 37.02 5.18
C LYS A 342 -44.17 35.97 4.51
N PRO A 343 -45.51 36.01 4.72
CA PRO A 343 -46.43 35.07 4.10
C PRO A 343 -46.71 35.47 2.64
N TYR A 344 -46.59 34.51 1.73
CA TYR A 344 -46.94 34.66 0.32
C TYR A 344 -47.89 33.55 -0.11
N PRO A 345 -48.84 33.81 -1.03
CA PRO A 345 -49.57 32.74 -1.70
C PRO A 345 -48.59 31.81 -2.43
N TYR A 346 -48.65 30.51 -2.16
CA TYR A 346 -47.69 29.52 -2.66
C TYR A 346 -47.57 29.56 -4.19
N LEU A 347 -48.70 29.51 -4.89
CA LEU A 347 -48.75 29.53 -6.36
C LEU A 347 -48.18 30.83 -6.95
N SER A 348 -48.30 31.96 -6.26
CA SER A 348 -47.69 33.22 -6.71
C SER A 348 -46.19 33.24 -6.44
N SER A 349 -45.75 32.73 -5.29
CA SER A 349 -44.35 32.73 -4.89
C SER A 349 -43.47 31.83 -5.77
N ILE A 350 -43.99 30.70 -6.22
CA ILE A 350 -43.23 29.74 -7.01
C ILE A 350 -42.87 30.26 -8.41
N ALA A 351 -43.64 31.22 -8.94
CA ALA A 351 -43.34 31.91 -10.19
C ALA A 351 -42.06 32.77 -10.11
N TYR A 352 -41.64 33.13 -8.90
CA TYR A 352 -40.40 33.84 -8.61
C TYR A 352 -39.27 32.92 -8.15
N SER A 353 -39.53 31.61 -8.04
CA SER A 353 -38.48 30.65 -7.71
C SER A 353 -37.66 30.29 -8.94
N THR A 354 -36.37 30.02 -8.78
CA THR A 354 -35.49 29.45 -9.81
C THR A 354 -35.88 27.99 -10.08
N ARG A 355 -37.05 27.80 -10.68
CA ARG A 355 -37.66 26.49 -10.91
C ARG A 355 -37.04 25.84 -12.15
N GLN A 356 -35.79 25.37 -12.07
CA GLN A 356 -35.29 24.38 -13.04
C GLN A 356 -35.76 22.97 -12.65
N ILE A 357 -37.04 22.75 -12.92
CA ILE A 357 -37.82 21.51 -13.14
C ILE A 357 -37.72 20.36 -12.10
N LEU A 358 -38.77 20.26 -11.29
CA LEU A 358 -39.28 19.02 -10.70
C LEU A 358 -39.84 18.10 -11.81
N GLY A 359 -38.98 17.24 -12.37
CA GLY A 359 -39.42 16.32 -13.43
C GLY A 359 -38.34 15.42 -14.04
N GLY A 360 -37.14 15.32 -13.44
CA GLY A 360 -36.13 14.40 -13.95
C GLY A 360 -34.81 14.40 -13.20
N TYR A 361 -34.09 15.52 -13.17
CA TYR A 361 -32.82 15.65 -12.44
C TYR A 361 -32.64 17.13 -12.04
N MET A 362 -32.58 17.38 -10.73
CA MET A 362 -32.54 18.72 -10.12
C MET A 362 -31.20 19.42 -10.41
N SER A 363 -31.24 20.70 -10.82
CA SER A 363 -30.05 21.55 -10.83
C SER A 363 -29.93 22.36 -9.52
N GLY A 364 -28.94 21.98 -8.72
CA GLY A 364 -27.85 22.89 -8.36
C GLY A 364 -28.03 23.90 -7.22
N THR A 365 -29.22 24.15 -6.68
CA THR A 365 -29.35 25.18 -5.62
C THR A 365 -29.36 24.58 -4.21
N TYR A 366 -28.44 25.04 -3.38
CA TYR A 366 -28.39 24.71 -1.96
C TYR A 366 -28.55 25.96 -1.10
N CYS A 367 -29.34 25.83 -0.03
CA CYS A 367 -29.58 26.85 0.96
C CYS A 367 -28.59 26.73 2.12
N TYR A 368 -28.01 27.87 2.51
CA TYR A 368 -27.33 28.04 3.78
C TYR A 368 -27.62 29.44 4.32
N ALA A 369 -27.96 29.56 5.61
CA ALA A 369 -28.31 30.82 6.27
C ALA A 369 -29.36 31.67 5.50
N GLY A 370 -30.33 31.02 4.86
CA GLY A 370 -31.39 31.68 4.08
C GLY A 370 -30.94 32.25 2.73
N ARG A 371 -29.71 31.97 2.28
CA ARG A 371 -29.19 32.35 0.96
C ARG A 371 -28.95 31.13 0.08
N ALA A 372 -29.13 31.34 -1.22
CA ALA A 372 -28.95 30.33 -2.25
C ALA A 372 -27.51 30.32 -2.76
N TYR A 373 -27.00 29.11 -2.97
CA TYR A 373 -25.66 28.86 -3.49
C TYR A 373 -25.73 27.83 -4.60
N ASP A 374 -24.97 28.07 -5.67
CA ASP A 374 -24.84 27.16 -6.79
C ASP A 374 -23.96 25.96 -6.44
N GLU A 375 -24.31 24.78 -6.92
CA GLU A 375 -23.61 23.52 -6.68
C GLU A 375 -22.17 23.57 -7.18
N LEU A 376 -21.93 24.11 -8.38
CA LEU A 376 -20.58 24.23 -8.92
C LEU A 376 -19.74 25.17 -8.06
N GLN A 377 -20.36 26.22 -7.52
CA GLN A 377 -19.69 27.15 -6.61
C GLN A 377 -19.36 26.49 -5.26
N ILE A 378 -20.29 25.71 -4.69
CA ILE A 378 -20.05 24.96 -3.46
C ILE A 378 -18.95 23.93 -3.67
N ASP A 379 -19.00 23.18 -4.77
CA ASP A 379 -18.03 22.14 -5.09
C ASP A 379 -16.64 22.73 -5.33
N ALA A 380 -16.55 23.86 -6.04
CA ALA A 380 -15.30 24.60 -6.25
C ALA A 380 -14.72 25.13 -4.94
N ASN A 381 -15.57 25.48 -3.96
CA ASN A 381 -15.16 26.00 -2.66
C ASN A 381 -15.07 24.91 -1.57
N THR A 382 -15.31 23.65 -1.91
CA THR A 382 -15.24 22.54 -0.94
C THR A 382 -13.79 22.11 -0.77
N THR A 383 -13.33 22.07 0.48
CA THR A 383 -12.01 21.59 0.86
C THR A 383 -12.12 20.59 2.00
N CYS A 384 -11.20 19.62 2.03
CA CYS A 384 -11.11 18.67 3.12
C CYS A 384 -10.30 19.29 4.27
N LEU A 385 -10.93 19.51 5.42
CA LEU A 385 -10.25 19.98 6.63
C LEU A 385 -10.23 18.87 7.69
N PRO A 386 -9.26 18.87 8.63
CA PRO A 386 -9.28 17.96 9.77
C PRO A 386 -10.62 18.05 10.50
N GLY A 387 -11.28 16.91 10.68
CA GLY A 387 -12.57 16.85 11.36
C GLY A 387 -12.38 17.17 12.83
N VAL A 388 -12.80 18.36 13.24
CA VAL A 388 -13.08 18.69 14.65
C VAL A 388 -14.48 18.18 14.98
N GLY A 389 -14.63 17.44 16.07
CA GLY A 389 -15.75 16.53 16.33
C GLY A 389 -17.16 17.11 16.10
N VAL A 390 -17.89 16.48 15.18
CA VAL A 390 -19.36 16.38 15.25
C VAL A 390 -19.73 14.89 15.14
N GLY A 391 -19.11 14.08 16.01
CA GLY A 391 -19.50 12.69 16.22
C GLY A 391 -20.61 12.62 17.28
N VAL A 392 -21.53 11.66 17.13
CA VAL A 392 -22.71 11.38 17.97
C VAL A 392 -22.33 10.88 19.40
N GLY A 393 -21.26 11.42 19.98
CA GLY A 393 -20.69 10.99 21.25
C GLY A 393 -19.73 12.00 21.84
N GLY A 394 -20.16 13.27 21.96
CA GLY A 394 -19.75 14.21 23.02
C GLY A 394 -18.26 14.40 23.35
N GLY A 395 -17.33 14.15 22.44
CA GLY A 395 -15.90 14.38 22.64
C GLY A 395 -15.29 15.12 21.46
N ASP A 396 -14.65 16.26 21.73
CA ASP A 396 -13.96 17.15 20.78
C ASP A 396 -12.69 16.55 20.14
N GLU A 397 -12.52 15.24 20.14
CA GLU A 397 -11.26 14.60 19.73
C GLU A 397 -11.25 14.30 18.22
N ALA A 398 -10.20 14.79 17.54
CA ALA A 398 -9.93 14.46 16.15
C ALA A 398 -9.73 12.94 15.98
N GLY A 399 -10.47 12.35 15.04
CA GLY A 399 -10.33 10.94 14.70
C GLY A 399 -9.11 10.69 13.82
N TYR A 400 -8.53 9.50 13.93
CA TYR A 400 -7.45 9.03 13.06
C TYR A 400 -7.77 7.63 12.54
N ARG A 401 -7.46 7.36 11.29
CA ARG A 401 -7.59 6.02 10.71
C ARG A 401 -6.22 5.52 10.30
N TRP A 402 -5.90 4.30 10.70
CA TRP A 402 -4.68 3.63 10.30
C TRP A 402 -4.95 2.79 9.05
N GLY A 403 -3.97 2.67 8.17
CA GLY A 403 -4.13 2.00 6.89
C GLY A 403 -2.85 1.84 6.10
N PHE A 404 -3.03 1.47 4.83
CA PHE A 404 -1.95 1.28 3.88
C PHE A 404 -2.18 2.06 2.59
N SER A 405 -1.08 2.42 1.92
CA SER A 405 -1.10 2.76 0.49
C SER A 405 -1.13 1.47 -0.32
N SER A 406 -2.21 1.23 -1.05
CA SER A 406 -2.32 0.04 -1.90
C SER A 406 -1.26 0.05 -3.00
N THR A 407 -1.00 1.20 -3.61
CA THR A 407 -0.05 1.32 -4.72
C THR A 407 1.37 1.03 -4.26
N LEU A 408 1.81 1.66 -3.17
CA LEU A 408 3.17 1.45 -2.63
C LEU A 408 3.33 0.04 -2.08
N SER A 409 2.35 -0.49 -1.35
CA SER A 409 2.37 -1.86 -0.83
C SER A 409 2.54 -2.88 -1.97
N SER A 410 1.83 -2.67 -3.09
CA SER A 410 1.94 -3.53 -4.27
C SER A 410 3.34 -3.52 -4.88
N ILE A 411 3.93 -2.32 -5.03
CA ILE A 411 5.30 -2.16 -5.55
C ILE A 411 6.30 -2.83 -4.61
N VAL A 412 6.21 -2.57 -3.30
CA VAL A 412 7.12 -3.12 -2.30
C VAL A 412 7.05 -4.65 -2.26
N LEU A 413 5.86 -5.24 -2.32
CA LEU A 413 5.69 -6.70 -2.33
C LEU A 413 6.22 -7.34 -3.62
N ILE A 414 6.02 -6.72 -4.79
CA ILE A 414 6.60 -7.22 -6.05
C ILE A 414 8.12 -7.17 -5.99
N VAL A 415 8.69 -6.05 -5.56
CA VAL A 415 10.16 -5.90 -5.39
C VAL A 415 10.68 -6.93 -4.38
N HIS A 416 9.94 -7.18 -3.30
CA HIS A 416 10.29 -8.19 -2.30
C HIS A 416 10.34 -9.60 -2.89
N VAL A 417 9.36 -9.99 -3.71
CA VAL A 417 9.34 -11.29 -4.39
C VAL A 417 10.49 -11.40 -5.38
N VAL A 418 10.77 -10.36 -6.17
CA VAL A 418 11.91 -10.34 -7.09
C VAL A 418 13.22 -10.53 -6.33
N TRP A 419 13.37 -9.86 -5.18
CA TRP A 419 14.52 -10.03 -4.31
C TRP A 419 14.62 -11.47 -3.77
N CYS A 420 13.52 -12.04 -3.26
CA CYS A 420 13.49 -13.42 -2.75
C CYS A 420 13.86 -14.45 -3.83
N LEU A 421 13.33 -14.30 -5.05
CA LEU A 421 13.66 -15.16 -6.18
C LEU A 421 15.13 -15.05 -6.57
N GLY A 422 15.69 -13.84 -6.54
CA GLY A 422 17.12 -13.63 -6.76
C GLY A 422 17.98 -14.33 -5.70
N MET A 423 17.59 -14.23 -4.43
CA MET A 423 18.29 -14.87 -3.31
C MET A 423 18.24 -16.38 -3.44
N TYR A 424 17.07 -16.92 -3.80
CA TYR A 424 16.90 -18.34 -4.07
C TYR A 424 17.76 -18.81 -5.25
N ALA A 425 17.82 -18.05 -6.35
CA ALA A 425 18.66 -18.37 -7.50
C ALA A 425 20.15 -18.40 -7.13
N VAL A 426 20.64 -17.41 -6.37
CA VAL A 426 22.02 -17.38 -5.86
C VAL A 426 22.29 -18.59 -4.96
N TRP A 427 21.35 -18.93 -4.08
CA TRP A 427 21.45 -20.09 -3.21
C TRP A 427 21.54 -21.40 -4.00
N VAL A 428 20.70 -21.61 -5.02
CA VAL A 428 20.74 -22.80 -5.89
C VAL A 428 22.10 -22.92 -6.60
N VAL A 429 22.63 -21.81 -7.12
CA VAL A 429 23.95 -21.80 -7.78
C VAL A 429 25.06 -22.16 -6.79
N ALA A 430 25.02 -21.61 -5.58
CA ALA A 430 25.98 -21.92 -4.53
C ALA A 430 25.90 -23.39 -4.07
N ALA A 431 24.69 -23.91 -3.88
CA ALA A 431 24.45 -25.31 -3.51
C ALA A 431 24.93 -26.29 -4.59
N ALA A 432 24.68 -25.98 -5.88
CA ALA A 432 25.17 -26.79 -6.99
C ALA A 432 26.70 -26.79 -7.10
N ALA A 433 27.36 -25.67 -6.78
CA ALA A 433 28.81 -25.59 -6.73
C ALA A 433 29.40 -26.42 -5.58
N ALA A 434 28.73 -26.45 -4.42
CA ALA A 434 29.13 -27.30 -3.29
C ALA A 434 29.00 -28.81 -3.63
N GLY A 435 27.96 -29.21 -4.36
CA GLY A 435 27.73 -30.62 -4.71
C GLY A 435 28.72 -31.23 -5.72
N ARG A 436 29.40 -30.42 -6.55
CA ARG A 436 30.38 -30.91 -7.55
C ARG A 436 31.76 -31.23 -6.99
N GLY A 437 32.09 -30.78 -5.78
CA GLY A 437 33.39 -31.00 -5.13
C GLY A 437 33.54 -32.39 -4.50
N GLY A 438 33.25 -33.45 -5.28
CA GLY A 438 33.12 -34.85 -4.87
C GLY A 438 33.96 -35.30 -3.66
N GLY A 439 33.27 -35.80 -2.63
CA GLY A 439 33.80 -36.84 -1.74
C GLY A 439 33.94 -36.46 -0.27
N GLY A 440 32.89 -36.74 0.50
CA GLY A 440 33.02 -37.34 1.84
C GLY A 440 33.48 -36.48 3.01
N GLU A 441 34.13 -35.35 2.78
CA GLU A 441 34.54 -34.49 3.88
C GLU A 441 33.38 -33.58 4.26
N ARG A 442 32.88 -33.79 5.48
CA ARG A 442 31.85 -32.96 6.11
C ARG A 442 32.10 -31.51 5.73
N GLU A 443 31.09 -30.96 5.08
CA GLU A 443 30.75 -29.55 5.00
C GLU A 443 30.61 -29.01 6.43
N GLY A 444 31.70 -29.02 7.20
CA GLY A 444 31.87 -28.15 8.31
C GLY A 444 31.91 -26.76 7.72
N GLU A 445 31.19 -25.84 8.35
CA GLU A 445 31.44 -24.41 8.22
C GLU A 445 32.93 -24.20 7.96
N LEU A 446 33.26 -23.32 7.03
CA LEU A 446 34.52 -22.58 7.14
C LEU A 446 34.38 -21.77 8.42
N ASP A 447 34.52 -22.45 9.54
CA ASP A 447 34.60 -21.91 10.87
C ASP A 447 35.70 -20.87 10.77
N GLN A 448 35.49 -19.67 11.34
CA GLN A 448 36.40 -18.54 11.15
C GLN A 448 37.87 -18.95 11.37
N LEU A 449 38.09 -19.94 12.24
CA LEU A 449 39.35 -20.64 12.46
C LEU A 449 39.98 -21.24 11.19
N ARG A 450 39.25 -22.01 10.36
CA ARG A 450 39.78 -22.58 9.10
C ARG A 450 40.10 -21.50 8.07
N ALA A 451 39.30 -20.44 8.01
CA ALA A 451 39.60 -19.28 7.17
C ALA A 451 40.89 -18.58 7.64
N VAL A 452 41.07 -18.40 8.94
CA VAL A 452 42.30 -17.88 9.54
C VAL A 452 43.49 -18.78 9.23
N PHE A 453 43.35 -20.11 9.36
CA PHE A 453 44.42 -21.04 9.02
C PHE A 453 44.81 -21.00 7.53
N ALA A 454 43.82 -20.92 6.63
CA ALA A 454 44.08 -20.75 5.20
C ALA A 454 44.77 -19.40 4.90
N VAL A 455 44.38 -18.32 5.57
CA VAL A 455 45.03 -17.01 5.47
C VAL A 455 46.47 -17.07 5.96
N THR A 456 46.72 -17.71 7.10
CA THR A 456 48.09 -17.84 7.64
C THR A 456 48.95 -18.73 6.77
N ALA A 457 48.40 -19.78 6.18
CA ALA A 457 49.13 -20.66 5.27
C ALA A 457 49.44 -19.96 3.94
N ALA A 458 48.47 -19.25 3.35
CA ALA A 458 48.71 -18.45 2.15
C ALA A 458 49.71 -17.31 2.39
N ALA A 459 49.68 -16.71 3.58
CA ALA A 459 50.64 -15.68 3.94
C ALA A 459 52.04 -16.26 4.15
N ALA A 460 52.16 -17.41 4.82
CA ALA A 460 53.43 -18.12 4.99
C ALA A 460 54.04 -18.53 3.64
N GLU A 461 53.23 -19.01 2.71
CA GLU A 461 53.66 -19.35 1.35
C GLU A 461 54.12 -18.11 0.57
N ALA A 462 53.36 -17.02 0.63
CA ALA A 462 53.69 -15.79 -0.08
C ALA A 462 54.93 -15.07 0.46
N THR A 463 55.18 -15.11 1.78
CA THR A 463 56.34 -14.47 2.40
C THR A 463 57.54 -15.41 2.56
N GLY A 464 57.36 -16.73 2.39
CA GLY A 464 58.37 -17.74 2.68
C GLY A 464 58.73 -17.84 4.17
N LEU A 465 57.89 -17.32 5.07
CA LEU A 465 58.15 -17.27 6.51
C LEU A 465 57.32 -18.34 7.22
N SER A 466 57.87 -18.96 8.26
CA SER A 466 57.10 -19.87 9.12
C SER A 466 56.02 -19.11 9.89
N ALA A 467 54.98 -19.81 10.35
CA ALA A 467 53.88 -19.19 11.11
C ALA A 467 54.36 -18.40 12.34
N VAL A 468 55.43 -18.85 13.01
CA VAL A 468 56.01 -18.17 14.18
C VAL A 468 56.75 -16.89 13.79
N GLU A 469 57.43 -16.90 12.65
CA GLU A 469 58.10 -15.72 12.10
C GLU A 469 57.09 -14.71 11.57
N LEU A 470 55.98 -15.19 10.99
CA LEU A 470 54.89 -14.35 10.49
C LEU A 470 54.26 -13.51 11.61
N VAL A 471 54.07 -14.10 12.80
CA VAL A 471 53.54 -13.41 13.99
C VAL A 471 54.51 -12.36 14.53
N ARG A 472 55.82 -12.56 14.32
CA ARG A 472 56.88 -11.64 14.78
C ARG A 472 57.28 -10.60 13.73
N ALA A 473 56.88 -10.79 12.48
CA ALA A 473 57.24 -9.92 11.39
C ALA A 473 56.56 -8.53 11.55
N PRO A 474 57.27 -7.43 11.23
CA PRO A 474 56.66 -6.11 11.24
C PRO A 474 55.48 -6.07 10.27
N ARG A 475 54.33 -5.59 10.75
CA ARG A 475 53.06 -5.58 10.01
C ARG A 475 53.18 -4.97 8.60
N GLY A 476 53.97 -3.91 8.45
CA GLY A 476 54.22 -3.25 7.17
C GLY A 476 54.94 -4.11 6.13
N VAL A 477 55.85 -4.99 6.56
CA VAL A 477 56.59 -5.88 5.64
C VAL A 477 55.67 -6.99 5.10
N VAL A 478 54.84 -7.55 5.98
CA VAL A 478 53.88 -8.59 5.61
C VAL A 478 52.80 -8.01 4.67
N GLU A 479 52.28 -6.82 5.00
CA GLU A 479 51.30 -6.14 4.15
C GLU A 479 51.88 -5.74 2.78
N GLU A 480 53.13 -5.28 2.71
CA GLU A 480 53.77 -4.88 1.44
C GLU A 480 53.95 -6.06 0.47
N VAL A 481 54.32 -7.24 0.99
CA VAL A 481 54.46 -8.47 0.20
C VAL A 481 53.10 -9.00 -0.24
N LEU A 482 52.12 -9.02 0.66
CA LEU A 482 50.78 -9.56 0.36
C LEU A 482 49.98 -8.67 -0.59
N ASP A 483 50.08 -7.35 -0.46
CA ASP A 483 49.43 -6.38 -1.35
C ASP A 483 50.18 -6.18 -2.68
N GLY A 484 51.34 -6.82 -2.87
CA GLY A 484 52.13 -6.74 -4.09
C GLY A 484 52.75 -5.36 -4.35
N ARG A 485 53.06 -4.60 -3.27
CA ARG A 485 53.46 -3.19 -3.36
C ARG A 485 54.98 -2.97 -3.43
N SER A 486 55.77 -4.05 -3.54
CA SER A 486 57.22 -4.00 -3.65
C SER A 486 57.66 -3.00 -4.74
N GLY A 487 58.37 -1.96 -4.30
CA GLY A 487 58.77 -0.77 -5.07
C GLY A 487 59.80 -1.02 -6.17
N GLY A 488 59.50 -1.88 -7.13
CA GLY A 488 60.37 -2.12 -8.29
C GLY A 488 59.61 -2.66 -9.49
N GLY A 489 59.11 -1.75 -10.35
CA GLY A 489 58.96 -1.83 -11.82
C GLY A 489 58.37 -3.06 -12.54
N GLY A 490 58.20 -4.21 -11.91
CA GLY A 490 57.65 -5.42 -12.49
C GLY A 490 56.18 -5.57 -12.13
N ARG A 491 55.36 -6.05 -13.07
CA ARG A 491 53.97 -6.49 -12.85
C ARG A 491 53.93 -7.61 -11.78
N GLY A 492 54.01 -7.24 -10.51
CA GLY A 492 53.83 -8.15 -9.39
C GLY A 492 52.34 -8.40 -9.16
N GLY A 493 51.88 -9.61 -9.46
CA GLY A 493 50.58 -10.07 -8.96
C GLY A 493 50.69 -10.24 -7.44
N GLY A 494 49.89 -9.50 -6.68
CA GLY A 494 49.80 -9.71 -5.22
C GLY A 494 49.39 -11.15 -4.89
N ALA A 495 49.58 -11.55 -3.63
CA ALA A 495 49.28 -12.91 -3.18
C ALA A 495 47.80 -13.27 -3.44
N MET A 496 47.58 -14.36 -4.17
CA MET A 496 46.27 -14.86 -4.55
C MET A 496 45.94 -16.09 -3.71
N VAL A 497 44.80 -16.09 -3.02
CA VAL A 497 44.36 -17.26 -2.27
C VAL A 497 43.65 -18.22 -3.23
N GLY A 498 44.31 -19.33 -3.59
CA GLY A 498 43.80 -20.36 -4.49
C GLY A 498 43.06 -21.49 -3.78
N ALA A 499 42.33 -22.31 -4.55
CA ALA A 499 41.58 -23.46 -4.02
C ALA A 499 42.46 -24.59 -3.45
N GLU A 500 43.74 -24.61 -3.85
CA GLU A 500 44.70 -25.66 -3.48
C GLU A 500 44.99 -25.69 -1.98
N LEU A 501 44.88 -24.55 -1.29
CA LEU A 501 45.00 -24.41 0.17
C LEU A 501 43.91 -25.13 0.98
N PHE A 502 42.82 -25.55 0.33
CA PHE A 502 41.69 -26.21 1.00
C PHE A 502 41.64 -27.72 0.75
N VAL A 503 42.56 -28.27 -0.04
CA VAL A 503 42.67 -29.72 -0.25
C VAL A 503 43.62 -30.25 0.82
N GLY A 504 43.07 -30.92 1.84
CA GLY A 504 43.88 -31.55 2.88
C GLY A 504 44.92 -32.49 2.27
N GLU A 505 46.18 -32.28 2.61
CA GLU A 505 47.32 -33.08 2.15
C GLU A 505 47.07 -34.54 2.56
N LYS A 506 46.65 -35.38 1.60
CA LYS A 506 46.56 -36.82 1.82
C LYS A 506 47.99 -37.33 2.01
N GLY A 507 48.28 -37.75 3.24
CA GLY A 507 49.58 -38.27 3.66
C GLY A 507 50.27 -39.10 2.57
N GLY A 508 51.29 -38.51 1.98
CA GLY A 508 52.20 -39.18 1.06
C GLY A 508 53.07 -40.13 1.86
N GLU A 509 52.87 -41.42 1.65
CA GLU A 509 53.74 -42.48 2.11
C GLU A 509 55.15 -42.26 1.51
N SER A 510 56.09 -41.88 2.38
CA SER A 510 57.49 -41.65 2.01
C SER A 510 58.13 -42.97 1.57
N ARG A 511 58.20 -43.18 0.26
CA ARG A 511 58.96 -44.28 -0.33
C ARG A 511 60.44 -43.90 -0.27
N GLY A 512 61.12 -44.35 0.78
CA GLY A 512 62.57 -44.21 0.94
C GLY A 512 63.29 -44.87 -0.23
N LYS A 513 64.12 -44.08 -0.92
CA LYS A 513 65.20 -44.60 -1.77
C LYS A 513 66.40 -44.85 -0.85
N GLY A 514 66.73 -46.13 -0.65
CA GLY A 514 68.02 -46.55 -0.10
C GLY A 514 69.13 -46.31 -1.12
N VAL A 515 70.28 -45.89 -0.59
CA VAL A 515 71.60 -45.90 -1.26
C VAL A 515 72.12 -47.32 -1.33
#